data_AF-A0A5C6W0D7-F1
#
_entry.id   AF-A0A5C6W0D7-F1
#
_cell.length_a   1.000
_cell.length_b   1.000
_cell.length_c   1.000
_cell.angle_alpha   90.00
_cell.angle_beta   90.00
_cell.angle_gamma   90.00
#
_symmetry.space_group_name_H-M   'P 1'
#
loop_
_entity.id
_entity.type
_entity.pdbx_description
1 polymer ?
#
loop_
_entity_poly.entity_id
_entity_poly.type
_entity_poly.pdbx_seq_one_letter_code
_entity_poly.pdbx_strand_id
1 'polypeptide(L)'
;MGRRGCLRRARRRPPEVERVTSPTRHRTVVENVAIAYVNFAITNPALYEAMFVLPTDLRFAEAETQPQLRAAFDTLAAAVAPYCADVDAEAMTETYWYALHGLAELECAGRIRPGARAERIGLLVRSVVPGNRSPEPRAGSIR
;
A
#
# COMPACT_ATOMS: atom_id res chain seq x y z
N MET A 1 -53.83 -53.32 -2.40
CA MET A 1 -52.83 -54.12 -1.64
C MET A 1 -51.47 -53.88 -2.30
N GLY A 2 -50.51 -53.22 -1.64
CA GLY A 2 -49.18 -52.95 -2.22
C GLY A 2 -48.49 -51.77 -1.55
N ARG A 3 -47.49 -52.05 -0.71
CA ARG A 3 -47.01 -51.21 0.39
C ARG A 3 -46.10 -50.06 -0.04
N ARG A 4 -46.28 -48.91 0.62
CA ARG A 4 -45.44 -47.70 0.54
C ARG A 4 -44.06 -48.00 1.13
N GLY A 5 -43.02 -47.96 0.32
CA GLY A 5 -41.62 -48.06 0.73
C GLY A 5 -41.09 -46.71 1.23
N CYS A 6 -40.87 -46.63 2.54
CA CYS A 6 -40.25 -45.49 3.22
C CYS A 6 -38.73 -45.49 2.94
N LEU A 7 -38.26 -44.64 2.03
CA LEU A 7 -36.84 -44.37 1.86
C LEU A 7 -36.44 -43.19 2.77
N ARG A 8 -35.88 -43.54 3.93
CA ARG A 8 -35.14 -42.63 4.81
C ARG A 8 -34.06 -41.91 4.00
N ARG A 9 -34.21 -40.60 3.79
CA ARG A 9 -33.11 -39.75 3.30
C ARG A 9 -32.01 -39.74 4.35
N ALA A 10 -30.87 -40.36 4.03
CA ALA A 10 -29.64 -40.19 4.80
C ALA A 10 -29.25 -38.70 4.75
N ARG A 11 -29.19 -38.04 5.91
CA ARG A 11 -28.69 -36.67 6.04
C ARG A 11 -27.18 -36.70 5.72
N ARG A 12 -26.78 -36.17 4.57
CA ARG A 12 -25.35 -35.93 4.29
C ARG A 12 -24.87 -34.81 5.22
N ARG A 13 -23.80 -35.08 5.97
CA ARG A 13 -23.06 -34.09 6.76
C ARG A 13 -22.41 -33.10 5.77
N PRO A 14 -22.55 -31.78 5.93
CA PRO A 14 -21.85 -30.84 5.06
C PRO A 14 -20.33 -30.99 5.27
N PRO A 15 -19.51 -30.81 4.22
CA PRO A 15 -18.06 -30.76 4.40
C PRO A 15 -17.72 -29.55 5.27
N GLU A 16 -16.88 -29.80 6.26
CA GLU A 16 -16.22 -28.76 7.05
C GLU A 16 -15.42 -27.90 6.09
N VAL A 17 -15.75 -26.61 6.01
CA VAL A 17 -15.01 -25.64 5.21
C VAL A 17 -13.70 -25.39 5.95
N GLU A 18 -12.71 -26.23 5.67
CA GLU A 18 -11.33 -25.95 6.00
C GLU A 18 -10.98 -24.63 5.30
N ARG A 19 -10.74 -23.58 6.09
CA ARG A 19 -10.23 -22.32 5.58
C ARG A 19 -8.85 -22.60 5.01
N VAL A 20 -8.80 -22.84 3.70
CA VAL A 20 -7.58 -22.70 2.90
C VAL A 20 -7.21 -21.22 2.96
N THR A 21 -6.49 -20.82 4.00
CA THR A 21 -5.68 -19.61 3.96
C THR A 21 -4.37 -20.00 3.32
N SER A 22 -4.34 -20.04 1.99
CA SER A 22 -3.08 -19.85 1.29
C SER A 22 -2.44 -18.57 1.85
N PRO A 23 -1.14 -18.53 2.13
CA PRO A 23 -0.50 -17.35 2.66
C PRO A 23 -0.34 -16.35 1.51
N THR A 24 -1.44 -15.73 1.10
CA THR A 24 -1.37 -14.43 0.45
C THR A 24 -0.68 -13.55 1.47
N ARG A 25 0.59 -13.17 1.22
CA ARG A 25 1.27 -12.17 2.05
C ARG A 25 0.31 -11.01 2.24
N HIS A 26 -0.17 -10.82 3.46
CA HIS A 26 -1.01 -9.67 3.78
C HIS A 26 -0.16 -8.43 3.48
N ARG A 27 -0.65 -7.58 2.57
CA ARG A 27 0.02 -6.31 2.25
C ARG A 27 0.08 -5.44 3.50
N THR A 28 1.20 -4.76 3.69
CA THR A 28 1.33 -3.79 4.79
C THR A 28 0.39 -2.61 4.55
N VAL A 29 0.06 -1.86 5.62
CA VAL A 29 -0.75 -0.63 5.48
C VAL A 29 -0.07 0.36 4.52
N VAL A 30 1.25 0.52 4.63
CA VAL A 30 2.08 1.37 3.74
C VAL A 30 1.95 0.96 2.27
N GLU A 31 1.96 -0.34 1.98
CA GLU A 31 1.78 -0.87 0.63
C GLU A 31 0.38 -0.60 0.10
N ASN A 32 -0.66 -0.80 0.92
CA ASN A 32 -2.03 -0.54 0.50
C ASN A 32 -2.27 0.95 0.19
N VAL A 33 -1.73 1.85 1.01
CA VAL A 33 -1.84 3.31 0.76
C VAL A 33 -1.08 3.71 -0.51
N ALA A 34 0.12 3.18 -0.75
CA ALA A 34 0.84 3.45 -2.00
C ALA A 34 0.09 2.97 -3.25
N ILE A 35 -0.49 1.77 -3.18
CA ILE A 35 -1.30 1.24 -4.28
C ILE A 35 -2.52 2.13 -4.51
N ALA A 36 -3.21 2.56 -3.45
CA ALA A 36 -4.35 3.47 -3.55
C ALA A 36 -3.95 4.82 -4.17
N TYR A 37 -2.83 5.39 -3.74
CA TYR A 37 -2.31 6.66 -4.27
C TYR A 37 -2.02 6.58 -5.77
N VAL A 38 -1.24 5.58 -6.19
CA VAL A 38 -0.86 5.40 -7.61
C VAL A 38 -2.08 5.06 -8.47
N ASN A 39 -3.02 4.26 -7.96
CA ASN A 39 -4.26 3.97 -8.67
C ASN A 39 -5.12 5.22 -8.84
N PHE A 40 -5.25 6.05 -7.81
CA PHE A 40 -5.97 7.31 -7.89
C PHE A 40 -5.40 8.22 -8.98
N ALA A 41 -4.08 8.30 -9.11
CA ALA A 41 -3.44 9.09 -10.15
C ALA A 41 -3.80 8.61 -11.56
N ILE A 42 -3.66 7.31 -11.80
CA ILE A 42 -3.89 6.71 -13.12
C ILE A 42 -5.37 6.69 -13.51
N THR A 43 -6.30 6.71 -12.54
CA THR A 43 -7.73 6.90 -12.83
C THR A 43 -8.10 8.36 -13.07
N ASN A 44 -7.22 9.32 -12.73
CA ASN A 44 -7.46 10.76 -12.86
C ASN A 44 -6.29 11.46 -13.59
N PRO A 45 -5.93 11.05 -14.82
CA PRO A 45 -4.73 11.56 -15.49
C PRO A 45 -4.79 13.07 -15.78
N ALA A 46 -5.96 13.63 -16.10
CA ALA A 46 -6.13 15.06 -16.34
C ALA A 46 -5.89 15.91 -15.09
N LEU A 47 -6.17 15.39 -13.89
CA LEU A 47 -5.88 16.07 -12.63
C LEU A 47 -4.36 16.18 -12.43
N TYR A 48 -3.64 15.09 -12.68
CA TYR A 48 -2.18 15.02 -12.51
C TYR A 48 -1.47 15.87 -13.57
N GLU A 49 -1.93 15.84 -14.81
CA GLU A 49 -1.45 16.76 -15.85
C GLU A 49 -1.67 18.24 -15.45
N ALA A 50 -2.84 18.58 -14.91
CA ALA A 50 -3.14 19.94 -14.45
C ALA A 50 -2.24 20.38 -13.27
N MET A 51 -1.91 19.48 -12.34
CA MET A 51 -0.99 19.76 -11.23
C MET A 51 0.42 20.15 -11.71
N PHE A 52 0.82 19.73 -12.92
CA PHE A 52 2.16 19.98 -13.46
C PHE A 52 2.22 21.09 -14.52
N VAL A 53 1.16 21.27 -15.31
CA VAL A 53 1.13 22.20 -16.45
C VAL A 53 0.59 23.57 -16.05
N LEU A 54 -0.34 23.63 -15.09
CA LEU A 54 -0.92 24.91 -14.67
C LEU A 54 -0.02 25.59 -13.62
N PRO A 55 0.16 26.92 -13.68
CA PRO A 55 0.75 27.64 -12.56
C PRO A 55 -0.20 27.49 -11.36
N THR A 56 0.20 26.69 -10.38
CA THR A 56 -0.54 26.56 -9.12
C THR A 56 0.36 27.04 -7.98
N ASP A 57 -0.17 27.89 -7.10
CA ASP A 57 0.46 28.24 -5.82
C ASP A 57 0.14 27.20 -4.74
N LEU A 58 -0.38 26.03 -5.15
CA LEU A 58 -0.84 25.00 -4.23
C LEU A 58 0.36 24.36 -3.54
N ARG A 59 0.51 24.68 -2.25
CA ARG A 59 1.44 23.98 -1.38
C ARG A 59 0.79 22.70 -0.88
N PHE A 60 1.52 21.60 -0.93
CA PHE A 60 1.13 20.32 -0.37
C PHE A 60 1.81 20.14 0.98
N ALA A 61 1.16 19.42 1.89
CA ALA A 61 1.64 19.21 3.26
C ALA A 61 1.81 20.50 4.08
N GLU A 62 1.11 21.59 3.73
CA GLU A 62 1.09 22.82 4.53
C GLU A 62 -0.25 22.99 5.26
N ALA A 63 -0.26 23.80 6.32
CA ALA A 63 -1.46 24.08 7.09
C ALA A 63 -2.58 24.68 6.21
N GLU A 64 -2.19 25.45 5.18
CA GLU A 64 -3.11 26.24 4.35
C GLU A 64 -3.66 25.41 3.17
N THR A 65 -3.16 24.18 3.00
CA THR A 65 -3.59 23.23 1.99
C THR A 65 -5.08 22.85 2.17
N GLN A 66 -5.83 22.61 1.10
CA GLN A 66 -7.25 22.21 1.18
C GLN A 66 -7.48 21.01 2.14
N PRO A 67 -8.59 20.96 2.91
CA PRO A 67 -8.82 19.92 3.92
C PRO A 67 -8.72 18.49 3.41
N GLN A 68 -9.15 18.25 2.17
CA GLN A 68 -9.12 16.94 1.53
C GLN A 68 -7.68 16.47 1.26
N LEU A 69 -6.81 17.40 0.87
CA LEU A 69 -5.41 17.13 0.61
C LEU A 69 -4.64 16.89 1.91
N ARG A 70 -4.96 17.64 2.99
CA ARG A 70 -4.42 17.36 4.32
C ARG A 70 -4.83 15.98 4.82
N ALA A 71 -6.11 15.63 4.73
CA ALA A 71 -6.59 14.32 5.16
C ALA A 71 -5.94 13.15 4.37
N ALA A 72 -5.67 13.35 3.07
CA ALA A 72 -4.93 12.37 2.27
C ALA A 72 -3.48 12.24 2.75
N PHE A 73 -2.82 13.35 3.08
CA PHE A 73 -1.47 13.36 3.62
C PHE A 73 -1.40 12.74 5.03
N ASP A 74 -2.35 13.05 5.91
CA ASP A 74 -2.46 12.45 7.24
C ASP A 74 -2.61 10.93 7.17
N THR A 75 -3.31 10.43 6.16
CA THR A 75 -3.45 8.99 5.89
C THR A 75 -2.11 8.35 5.51
N LEU A 76 -1.28 9.05 4.72
CA LEU A 76 0.09 8.62 4.42
C LEU A 76 0.96 8.64 5.68
N ALA A 77 0.91 9.73 6.45
CA ALA A 77 1.67 9.90 7.68
C ALA A 77 1.36 8.80 8.71
N ALA A 78 0.06 8.49 8.91
CA ALA A 78 -0.38 7.44 9.82
C ALA A 78 0.10 6.05 9.39
N ALA A 79 0.24 5.79 8.08
CA ALA A 79 0.78 4.54 7.58
C ALA A 79 2.31 4.43 7.78
N VAL A 80 3.03 5.54 7.61
CA VAL A 80 4.49 5.62 7.65
C VAL A 80 5.03 5.66 9.09
N ALA A 81 4.38 6.41 9.99
CA ALA A 81 4.84 6.69 11.36
C ALA A 81 5.28 5.46 12.17
N PRO A 82 4.63 4.27 12.10
CA PRO A 82 5.07 3.09 12.84
C PRO A 82 6.47 2.58 12.48
N TYR A 83 7.06 3.06 11.38
CA TYR A 83 8.36 2.61 10.87
C TYR A 83 9.48 3.64 11.07
N CYS A 84 9.18 4.81 11.65
CA CYS A 84 10.09 5.94 11.79
C CYS A 84 10.72 6.03 13.20
N ALA A 85 11.31 4.93 13.69
CA ALA A 85 11.88 4.90 15.05
C ALA A 85 13.11 5.82 15.21
N ASP A 86 13.97 5.88 14.20
CA ASP A 86 15.26 6.60 14.22
C ASP A 86 15.31 7.76 13.20
N VAL A 87 14.18 8.11 12.58
CA VAL A 87 14.07 9.15 11.55
C VAL A 87 12.85 10.01 11.81
N ASP A 88 12.89 11.27 11.40
CA ASP A 88 11.73 12.15 11.45
C ASP A 88 10.58 11.60 10.59
N ALA A 89 9.44 11.34 11.22
CA ALA A 89 8.28 10.75 10.58
C ALA A 89 7.63 11.68 9.55
N GLU A 90 7.68 12.99 9.76
CA GLU A 90 7.16 13.98 8.83
C GLU A 90 8.01 14.01 7.57
N ALA A 91 9.32 14.20 7.72
CA ALA A 91 10.27 14.18 6.61
C ALA A 91 10.26 12.85 5.83
N MET A 92 10.10 11.72 6.52
CA MET A 92 9.96 10.41 5.86
C MET A 92 8.64 10.32 5.07
N THR A 93 7.54 10.84 5.63
CA THR A 93 6.24 10.86 4.94
C THR A 93 6.29 11.72 3.68
N GLU A 94 6.86 12.92 3.76
CA GLU A 94 7.06 13.81 2.61
C GLU A 94 7.91 13.13 1.53
N THR A 95 9.06 12.57 1.92
CA THR A 95 9.96 11.90 0.98
C THR A 95 9.30 10.71 0.30
N TYR A 96 8.53 9.91 1.05
CA TYR A 96 7.77 8.81 0.50
C TYR A 96 6.68 9.29 -0.47
N TRP A 97 5.99 10.37 -0.11
CA TRP A 97 4.98 11.01 -0.95
C TRP A 97 5.59 11.56 -2.25
N TYR A 98 6.74 12.25 -2.20
CA TYR A 98 7.44 12.74 -3.39
C TYR A 98 7.77 11.60 -4.36
N ALA A 99 8.26 10.46 -3.83
CA ALA A 99 8.59 9.31 -4.65
C ALA A 99 7.35 8.66 -5.29
N LEU A 100 6.24 8.56 -4.55
CA LEU A 100 4.96 8.09 -5.09
C LEU A 100 4.38 9.04 -6.13
N HIS A 101 4.46 10.34 -5.89
CA HIS A 101 3.98 11.38 -6.79
C HIS A 101 4.77 11.36 -8.10
N GLY A 102 6.10 11.34 -8.03
CA GLY A 102 6.96 11.21 -9.22
C GLY A 102 6.71 9.92 -10.01
N LEU A 103 6.51 8.79 -9.32
CA LEU A 103 6.12 7.54 -9.97
C LEU A 103 4.77 7.66 -10.70
N ALA A 104 3.77 8.19 -10.00
CA ALA A 104 2.43 8.38 -10.54
C ALA A 104 2.43 9.29 -11.77
N GLU A 105 3.12 10.42 -11.69
CA GLU A 105 3.22 11.41 -12.76
C GLU A 105 3.91 10.84 -14.00
N LEU A 106 5.08 10.22 -13.81
CA LEU A 106 5.83 9.60 -14.90
C LEU A 106 5.05 8.47 -15.56
N GLU A 107 4.23 7.73 -14.81
CA GLU A 107 3.39 6.68 -15.35
C GLU A 107 2.18 7.23 -16.12
N CYS A 108 1.49 8.25 -15.58
CA CYS A 108 0.39 8.93 -16.27
C CYS A 108 0.84 9.56 -17.59
N ALA A 109 2.03 10.17 -17.60
CA ALA A 109 2.61 10.79 -18.79
C ALA A 109 3.23 9.77 -19.77
N GLY A 110 3.23 8.46 -19.45
CA GLY A 110 3.84 7.43 -20.30
C GLY A 110 5.37 7.54 -20.46
N ARG A 111 6.05 8.18 -19.50
CA ARG A 111 7.49 8.51 -19.56
C ARG A 111 8.40 7.45 -18.93
N ILE A 112 7.84 6.32 -18.52
CA ILE A 112 8.57 5.18 -17.95
C ILE A 112 8.11 3.86 -18.57
N ARG A 113 8.98 2.84 -18.49
CA ARG A 113 8.68 1.48 -18.99
C ARG A 113 7.38 0.93 -18.36
N PRO A 114 6.43 0.42 -19.17
CA PRO A 114 5.18 -0.17 -18.68
C PRO A 114 5.42 -1.51 -17.96
N GLY A 115 4.44 -1.95 -17.16
CA GLY A 115 4.40 -3.32 -16.63
C GLY A 115 5.18 -3.59 -15.33
N ALA A 116 5.85 -2.60 -14.73
CA ALA A 116 6.63 -2.77 -13.49
C ALA A 116 6.08 -1.98 -12.28
N ARG A 117 4.81 -1.57 -12.30
CA ARG A 117 4.19 -0.76 -11.22
C ARG A 117 4.32 -1.43 -9.85
N ALA A 118 3.91 -2.69 -9.73
CA ALA A 118 3.93 -3.41 -8.47
C ALA A 118 5.35 -3.55 -7.89
N GLU A 119 6.34 -3.78 -8.76
CA GLU A 119 7.76 -3.85 -8.36
C GLU A 119 8.26 -2.50 -7.84
N ARG A 120 7.96 -1.40 -8.55
CA ARG A 120 8.33 -0.03 -8.15
C ARG A 120 7.68 0.36 -6.83
N ILE A 121 6.39 0.09 -6.64
CA ILE A 121 5.72 0.29 -5.35
C ILE A 121 6.40 -0.54 -4.27
N GLY A 122 6.70 -1.81 -4.53
CA GLY A 122 7.40 -2.67 -3.57
C GLY A 122 8.78 -2.14 -3.16
N LEU A 123 9.52 -1.49 -4.07
CA LEU A 123 10.78 -0.82 -3.76
C LEU A 123 10.58 0.37 -2.82
N LEU A 124 9.59 1.21 -3.08
CA LEU A 124 9.25 2.36 -2.22
C LEU A 124 8.76 1.89 -0.84
N VAL A 125 7.95 0.84 -0.77
CA VAL A 125 7.50 0.28 0.52
C VAL A 125 8.70 -0.21 1.33
N ARG A 126 9.70 -0.84 0.69
CA ARG A 126 10.92 -1.31 1.38
C ARG A 126 11.86 -0.19 1.83
N SER A 127 11.75 1.02 1.28
CA SER A 127 12.52 2.17 1.80
C SER A 127 11.93 2.73 3.08
N VAL A 128 10.64 2.48 3.35
CA VAL A 128 9.96 2.89 4.59
C VAL A 128 9.92 1.76 5.61
N VAL A 129 9.51 0.57 5.19
CA VAL A 129 9.37 -0.60 6.05
C VAL A 129 10.74 -1.26 6.19
N PRO A 130 11.42 -1.18 7.34
CA PRO A 130 12.68 -1.87 7.53
C PRO A 130 12.46 -3.36 7.28
N GLY A 131 13.29 -3.93 6.39
CA GLY A 131 13.38 -5.38 6.30
C GLY A 131 13.78 -5.93 7.67
N ASN A 132 13.20 -7.06 8.08
CA ASN A 132 13.67 -7.79 9.26
C ASN A 132 15.13 -8.20 9.03
N ARG A 133 16.08 -7.31 9.33
CA ARG A 133 17.49 -7.63 9.42
C ARG A 133 17.62 -8.35 10.76
N SER A 134 17.92 -9.65 10.71
CA SER A 134 18.36 -10.35 11.92
C SER A 134 19.51 -9.54 12.54
N PRO A 135 19.51 -9.31 13.87
CA PRO A 135 20.60 -8.59 14.51
C PRO A 135 21.91 -9.32 14.22
N GLU A 136 22.89 -8.57 13.72
CA GLU A 136 24.24 -9.08 13.48
C GLU A 136 24.80 -9.61 14.82
N PRO A 137 25.36 -10.83 14.87
CA PRO A 137 25.90 -11.37 16.10
C PRO A 137 27.04 -10.46 16.57
N ARG A 138 26.85 -9.83 17.74
CA ARG A 138 27.90 -9.04 18.39
C ARG A 138 29.14 -9.93 18.50
N ALA A 139 30.20 -9.58 17.79
CA ALA A 139 31.48 -10.25 17.89
C ALA A 139 31.87 -10.30 19.37
N GLY A 140 31.94 -11.51 19.91
CA GLY A 140 32.28 -11.74 21.31
C GLY A 140 33.65 -11.14 21.60
N SER A 141 33.73 -10.36 22.67
CA SER A 141 35.00 -9.95 23.27
C SER A 141 35.78 -11.21 23.61
N ILE A 142 36.80 -11.50 22.81
CA ILE A 142 37.84 -12.47 23.16
C ILE A 142 38.56 -11.85 24.36
N ARG A 143 38.38 -12.48 25.53
CA ARG A 143 39.23 -12.28 26.71
C ARG A 143 40.41 -13.23 26.62
#